data_AF-A0A5P0JIP6-F1
#
_entry.id   AF-A0A5P0JIP6-F1
#
_cell.length_a   1.000
_cell.length_b   1.000
_cell.length_c   1.000
_cell.angle_alpha   90.00
_cell.angle_beta   90.00
_cell.angle_gamma   90.00
#
_symmetry.space_group_name_H-M   'P 1'
#
loop_
_entity.id
_entity.type
_entity.pdbx_description
1 polymer ?
#
loop_
_entity_poly.entity_id
_entity_poly.type
_entity_poly.pdbx_seq_one_letter_code
_entity_poly.pdbx_strand_id
1 'polypeptide(L)'
;VAPMNRLIDSIRHIAGGDLVKPIEVDGSNEMGQLAESLRHMQGELMRTVGDVRNGANAIYSGASEIATGNNDLSSRTEQQAASLEETAASMEQLTATVKQNAENARQASHLALSASETAQRGGKVVDNVVQTMRDISTSSQKIADIISVIDGIAFQTNILALNAAVEAAR
;
A
#
# COMPACT_ATOMS: atom_id res chain seq x y z
N VAL A 1 89.54 14.26 -6.56
CA VAL A 1 88.60 13.99 -7.66
C VAL A 1 87.69 12.80 -7.36
N ALA A 2 88.20 11.67 -6.86
CA ALA A 2 87.39 10.49 -6.53
C ALA A 2 86.18 10.72 -5.57
N PRO A 3 86.27 11.56 -4.50
CA PRO A 3 85.13 11.80 -3.60
C PRO A 3 83.99 12.60 -4.25
N MET A 4 84.33 13.57 -5.10
CA MET A 4 83.36 14.43 -5.81
C MET A 4 82.51 13.60 -6.78
N ASN A 5 83.14 12.69 -7.54
CA ASN A 5 82.43 11.85 -8.49
C ASN A 5 81.42 10.93 -7.78
N ARG A 6 81.75 10.41 -6.58
CA ARG A 6 80.82 9.60 -5.78
C ARG A 6 79.60 10.39 -5.30
N LEU A 7 79.78 11.65 -4.89
CA LEU A 7 78.67 12.53 -4.51
C LEU A 7 77.79 12.87 -5.73
N ILE A 8 78.40 13.17 -6.88
CA ILE A 8 77.65 13.41 -8.13
C ILE A 8 76.83 12.18 -8.52
N ASP A 9 77.40 10.97 -8.42
CA ASP A 9 76.66 9.74 -8.72
C ASP A 9 75.55 9.46 -7.69
N SER A 10 75.77 9.77 -6.41
CA SER A 10 74.72 9.69 -5.38
C SER A 10 73.55 10.64 -5.67
N ILE A 11 73.87 11.88 -6.09
CA ILE A 11 72.86 12.87 -6.50
C ILE A 11 72.09 12.38 -7.73
N ARG A 12 72.76 11.77 -8.72
CA ARG A 12 72.09 11.17 -9.89
C ARG A 12 71.14 10.03 -9.49
N HIS A 13 71.51 9.20 -8.52
CA HIS A 13 70.63 8.16 -8.01
C HIS A 13 69.40 8.74 -7.30
N ILE A 14 69.59 9.73 -6.43
CA ILE A 14 68.50 10.44 -5.76
C ILE A 14 67.56 11.11 -6.78
N ALA A 15 68.12 11.81 -7.78
CA ALA A 15 67.34 12.45 -8.84
C ALA A 15 66.60 11.44 -9.73
N GLY A 16 67.12 10.21 -9.85
CA GLY A 16 66.46 9.09 -10.51
C GLY A 16 65.40 8.38 -9.66
N GLY A 17 65.18 8.81 -8.41
CA GLY A 17 64.24 8.19 -7.48
C GLY A 17 64.79 6.99 -6.70
N ASP A 18 66.06 6.64 -6.89
CA ASP A 18 66.76 5.61 -6.11
C ASP A 18 67.34 6.24 -4.84
N LEU A 19 66.53 6.23 -3.79
CA LEU A 19 66.89 6.76 -2.47
C LEU A 19 67.53 5.72 -1.55
N VAL A 20 67.75 4.49 -2.01
CA VAL A 20 68.18 3.38 -1.13
C VAL A 20 69.71 3.27 -1.05
N LYS A 21 70.42 3.86 -2.01
CA LYS A 21 71.89 3.78 -2.05
C LYS A 21 72.55 4.63 -0.97
N PRO A 22 73.44 4.07 -0.14
CA PRO A 22 74.13 4.82 0.90
C PRO A 22 75.14 5.82 0.31
N ILE A 23 75.26 6.98 0.96
CA ILE A 23 76.25 8.01 0.61
C ILE A 23 77.51 7.81 1.45
N GLU A 24 78.48 7.07 0.89
CA GLU A 24 79.75 6.70 1.53
C GLU A 24 80.88 7.69 1.20
N VAL A 25 80.94 8.79 1.95
CA VAL A 25 82.06 9.74 1.94
C VAL A 25 82.41 10.11 3.37
N ASP A 26 83.62 9.75 3.78
CA ASP A 26 84.20 10.03 5.09
C ASP A 26 85.25 11.16 5.00
N GLY A 27 85.21 12.08 5.97
CA GLY A 27 86.16 13.17 6.09
C GLY A 27 85.58 14.35 6.86
N SER A 28 86.44 15.12 7.54
CA SER A 28 86.03 16.32 8.31
C SER A 28 86.13 17.62 7.50
N ASN A 29 86.32 17.51 6.18
CA ASN A 29 86.43 18.65 5.26
C ASN A 29 85.06 18.99 4.63
N GLU A 30 85.05 19.97 3.73
CA GLU A 30 83.87 20.47 3.04
C GLU A 30 83.11 19.37 2.28
N MET A 31 83.80 18.33 1.81
CA MET A 31 83.17 17.18 1.15
C MET A 31 82.41 16.29 2.13
N GLY A 32 82.89 16.15 3.37
CA GLY A 32 82.19 15.45 4.43
C GLY A 32 80.93 16.19 4.90
N GLN A 33 81.00 17.53 5.00
CA GLN A 33 79.84 18.37 5.32
C GLN A 33 78.76 18.31 4.22
N LEU A 34 79.18 18.31 2.95
CA LEU A 34 78.27 18.14 1.82
C LEU A 34 77.63 16.73 1.81
N ALA A 35 78.43 15.69 2.09
CA ALA A 35 77.92 14.32 2.20
C ALA A 35 76.87 14.19 3.31
N GLU A 36 77.08 14.82 4.47
CA GLU A 36 76.12 14.84 5.57
C GLU A 36 74.82 15.55 5.20
N SER A 37 74.92 16.71 4.55
CA SER A 37 73.75 17.45 4.07
C SER A 37 72.94 16.65 3.04
N LEU A 38 73.63 15.93 2.14
CA LEU A 38 72.99 15.04 1.18
C LEU A 38 72.34 13.82 1.83
N ARG A 39 72.96 13.22 2.86
CA ARG A 39 72.35 12.13 3.65
C ARG A 39 71.07 12.60 4.33
N HIS A 40 71.10 13.79 4.92
CA HIS A 40 69.91 14.38 5.53
C HIS A 40 68.80 14.61 4.49
N MET A 41 69.12 15.20 3.33
CA MET A 41 68.16 15.39 2.24
C MET A 41 67.59 14.07 1.71
N GLN A 42 68.43 13.04 1.55
CA GLN A 42 67.99 11.70 1.15
C GLN A 42 67.03 11.10 2.17
N GLY A 43 67.32 11.24 3.47
CA GLY A 43 66.45 10.81 4.57
C GLY A 43 65.08 11.48 4.53
N GLU A 44 65.05 12.80 4.35
CA GLU A 44 63.81 13.58 4.24
C GLU A 44 62.99 13.23 3.00
N LEU A 45 63.64 12.98 1.86
CA LEU A 45 62.98 12.50 0.64
C LEU A 45 62.41 11.09 0.82
N MET A 46 63.16 10.18 1.47
CA MET A 46 62.66 8.83 1.75
C MET A 46 61.41 8.87 2.63
N ARG A 47 61.42 9.72 3.66
CA ARG A 47 60.26 9.93 4.53
C ARG A 47 59.06 10.47 3.74
N THR A 48 59.28 11.53 2.97
CA THR A 48 58.21 12.16 2.16
C THR A 48 57.61 11.18 1.15
N VAL A 49 58.44 10.43 0.42
CA VAL A 49 57.97 9.41 -0.54
C VAL A 49 57.24 8.27 0.18
N GLY A 50 57.73 7.87 1.37
CA GLY A 50 57.08 6.88 2.22
C GLY A 50 55.67 7.33 2.63
N ASP A 51 55.53 8.56 3.10
CA ASP A 51 54.25 9.13 3.51
C ASP A 51 53.27 9.25 2.33
N VAL A 52 53.75 9.70 1.16
CA VAL A 52 52.95 9.75 -0.08
C VAL A 52 52.48 8.34 -0.49
N ARG A 53 53.36 7.34 -0.46
CA ARG A 53 53.02 5.95 -0.79
C ARG A 53 51.97 5.38 0.18
N ASN A 54 52.15 5.65 1.48
CA ASN A 54 51.19 5.21 2.50
C ASN A 54 49.83 5.89 2.30
N GLY A 55 49.81 7.20 2.00
CA GLY A 55 48.59 7.93 1.65
C GLY A 55 47.89 7.37 0.42
N ALA A 56 48.64 7.07 -0.65
CA ALA A 56 48.09 6.46 -1.86
C ALA A 56 47.48 5.07 -1.60
N ASN A 57 48.13 4.24 -0.77
CA ASN A 57 47.59 2.93 -0.38
C ASN A 57 46.30 3.05 0.45
N ALA A 58 46.23 4.03 1.35
CA ALA A 58 45.03 4.32 2.13
C ALA A 58 43.88 4.78 1.22
N ILE A 59 44.16 5.68 0.27
CA ILE A 59 43.18 6.13 -0.74
C ILE A 59 42.68 4.96 -1.58
N TYR A 60 43.58 4.10 -2.04
CA TYR A 60 43.22 2.91 -2.84
C TYR A 60 42.28 1.98 -2.07
N SER A 61 42.60 1.73 -0.79
CA SER A 61 41.77 0.89 0.09
C SER A 61 40.39 1.51 0.29
N GLY A 62 40.32 2.80 0.62
CA GLY A 62 39.05 3.51 0.79
C GLY A 62 38.21 3.55 -0.50
N ALA A 63 38.83 3.73 -1.67
CA ALA A 63 38.13 3.69 -2.95
C ALA A 63 37.55 2.30 -3.25
N SER A 64 38.25 1.22 -2.87
CA SER A 64 37.76 -0.17 -3.03
C SER A 64 36.58 -0.47 -2.11
N GLU A 65 36.63 0.02 -0.87
CA GLU A 65 35.50 -0.06 0.07
C GLU A 65 34.28 0.70 -0.45
N ILE A 66 34.47 1.93 -0.96
CA ILE A 66 33.41 2.72 -1.59
C ILE A 66 32.81 1.99 -2.78
N ALA A 67 33.63 1.41 -3.66
CA ALA A 67 33.15 0.68 -4.82
C ALA A 67 32.29 -0.54 -4.42
N THR A 68 32.72 -1.26 -3.38
CA THR A 68 31.98 -2.41 -2.83
C THR A 68 30.65 -1.96 -2.21
N GLY A 69 30.67 -0.90 -1.40
CA GLY A 69 29.47 -0.33 -0.80
C GLY A 69 28.49 0.23 -1.83
N ASN A 70 29.00 0.80 -2.93
CA ASN A 70 28.16 1.30 -4.02
C ASN A 70 27.49 0.16 -4.80
N ASN A 71 28.17 -0.98 -4.98
CA ASN A 71 27.55 -2.16 -5.59
C ASN A 71 26.44 -2.75 -4.71
N ASP A 72 26.64 -2.84 -3.38
CA ASP A 72 25.59 -3.25 -2.44
C ASP A 72 24.40 -2.28 -2.47
N LEU A 73 24.67 -0.98 -2.44
CA LEU A 73 23.64 0.05 -2.54
C LEU A 73 22.85 -0.07 -3.85
N SER A 74 23.53 -0.26 -4.99
CA SER A 74 22.87 -0.46 -6.29
C SER A 74 21.95 -1.67 -6.27
N SER A 75 22.41 -2.81 -5.73
CA SER A 75 21.60 -4.02 -5.61
C SER A 75 20.37 -3.80 -4.73
N ARG A 76 20.53 -3.09 -3.61
CA ARG A 76 19.41 -2.73 -2.72
C ARG A 76 18.43 -1.76 -3.40
N THR A 77 18.93 -0.83 -4.21
CA THR A 77 18.09 0.08 -4.99
C THR A 77 17.29 -0.68 -6.05
N GLU A 78 17.88 -1.65 -6.74
CA GLU A 78 17.18 -2.52 -7.70
C GLU A 78 16.09 -3.34 -7.00
N GLN A 79 16.40 -3.95 -5.84
CA GLN A 79 15.41 -4.68 -5.06
C GLN A 79 14.26 -3.77 -4.58
N GLN A 80 14.58 -2.55 -4.15
CA GLN A 80 13.57 -1.58 -3.73
C GLN A 80 12.68 -1.14 -4.91
N ALA A 81 13.24 -0.98 -6.10
CA ALA A 81 12.48 -0.68 -7.31
C ALA A 81 11.50 -1.83 -7.63
N ALA A 82 11.96 -3.09 -7.56
CA ALA A 82 11.10 -4.26 -7.76
C ALA A 82 9.96 -4.32 -6.73
N SER A 83 10.22 -4.07 -5.45
CA SER A 83 9.18 -4.00 -4.42
C SER A 83 8.17 -2.87 -4.66
N LEU A 84 8.62 -1.74 -5.22
CA LEU A 84 7.74 -0.65 -5.60
C LEU A 84 6.86 -1.01 -6.80
N GLU A 85 7.38 -1.76 -7.78
CA GLU A 85 6.58 -2.27 -8.90
C GLU A 85 5.49 -3.24 -8.41
N GLU A 86 5.81 -4.17 -7.50
CA GLU A 86 4.83 -5.07 -6.91
C GLU A 86 3.77 -4.31 -6.09
N THR A 87 4.19 -3.28 -5.36
CA THR A 87 3.28 -2.40 -4.63
C THR A 87 2.34 -1.65 -5.58
N ALA A 88 2.87 -1.11 -6.68
CA ALA A 88 2.07 -0.41 -7.69
C ALA A 88 1.04 -1.36 -8.33
N ALA A 89 1.46 -2.56 -8.73
CA ALA A 89 0.55 -3.58 -9.27
C ALA A 89 -0.54 -3.99 -8.26
N SER A 90 -0.17 -4.14 -6.98
CA SER A 90 -1.13 -4.40 -5.90
C SER A 90 -2.14 -3.26 -5.73
N MET A 91 -1.70 -2.01 -5.87
CA MET A 91 -2.57 -0.82 -5.81
C MET A 91 -3.52 -0.73 -7.01
N GLU A 92 -3.10 -1.16 -8.20
CA GLU A 92 -3.98 -1.27 -9.37
C GLU A 92 -5.09 -2.31 -9.13
N GLN A 93 -4.73 -3.50 -8.62
CA GLN A 93 -5.71 -4.54 -8.28
C GLN A 93 -6.69 -4.10 -7.19
N LEU A 94 -6.20 -3.41 -6.16
CA LEU A 94 -7.04 -2.83 -5.11
C LEU A 94 -8.00 -1.78 -5.69
N THR A 95 -7.51 -0.92 -6.57
CA THR A 95 -8.33 0.10 -7.25
C THR A 95 -9.45 -0.54 -8.06
N ALA A 96 -9.14 -1.62 -8.80
CA ALA A 96 -10.15 -2.39 -9.54
C ALA A 96 -11.22 -2.96 -8.61
N THR A 97 -10.80 -3.54 -7.49
CA THR A 97 -11.71 -4.10 -6.48
C THR A 97 -12.59 -3.03 -5.83
N VAL A 98 -12.03 -1.87 -5.49
CA VAL A 98 -12.78 -0.73 -4.94
C VAL A 98 -13.83 -0.23 -5.95
N LYS A 99 -13.47 -0.13 -7.23
CA LYS A 99 -14.41 0.25 -8.30
C LYS A 99 -15.55 -0.76 -8.44
N GLN A 100 -15.24 -2.06 -8.39
CA GLN A 100 -16.25 -3.12 -8.42
C GLN A 100 -17.18 -3.05 -7.19
N ASN A 101 -16.64 -2.81 -6.01
CA ASN A 101 -17.44 -2.64 -4.79
C ASN A 101 -18.38 -1.43 -4.87
N ALA A 102 -17.92 -0.30 -5.43
CA ALA A 102 -18.75 0.88 -5.64
C ALA A 102 -19.92 0.59 -6.60
N GLU A 103 -19.67 -0.15 -7.69
CA GLU A 103 -20.74 -0.55 -8.62
C GLU A 103 -21.72 -1.54 -7.97
N ASN A 104 -21.21 -2.53 -7.22
CA ASN A 104 -22.06 -3.46 -6.47
C ASN A 104 -22.96 -2.73 -5.46
N ALA A 105 -22.42 -1.75 -4.74
CA ALA A 105 -23.20 -0.93 -3.81
C ALA A 105 -24.29 -0.13 -4.53
N ARG A 106 -23.97 0.42 -5.71
CA ARG A 106 -24.95 1.13 -6.56
C ARG A 106 -26.07 0.20 -7.02
N GLN A 107 -25.74 -1.00 -7.47
CA GLN A 107 -26.73 -2.01 -7.87
C GLN A 107 -27.59 -2.45 -6.70
N ALA A 108 -27.01 -2.75 -5.54
CA ALA A 108 -27.74 -3.11 -4.33
C ALA A 108 -28.72 -2.01 -3.91
N SER A 109 -28.30 -0.74 -3.96
CA SER A 109 -29.17 0.41 -3.70
C SER A 109 -30.36 0.46 -4.66
N HIS A 110 -30.12 0.23 -5.96
CA HIS A 110 -31.21 0.19 -6.95
C HIS A 110 -32.19 -0.97 -6.71
N LEU A 111 -31.68 -2.17 -6.39
CA LEU A 111 -32.54 -3.31 -6.03
C LEU A 111 -33.39 -2.99 -4.78
N ALA A 112 -32.79 -2.40 -3.75
CA ALA A 112 -33.50 -2.02 -2.53
C ALA A 112 -34.62 -1.00 -2.81
N LEU A 113 -34.36 0.00 -3.66
CA LEU A 113 -35.37 0.97 -4.09
C LEU A 113 -36.53 0.28 -4.84
N SER A 114 -36.23 -0.62 -5.77
CA SER A 114 -37.24 -1.36 -6.52
C SER A 114 -38.08 -2.29 -5.63
N ALA A 115 -37.45 -2.95 -4.66
CA ALA A 115 -38.15 -3.76 -3.67
C ALA A 115 -39.06 -2.91 -2.77
N SER A 116 -38.58 -1.74 -2.33
CA SER A 116 -39.38 -0.78 -1.56
C SER A 116 -40.59 -0.27 -2.35
N GLU A 117 -40.43 0.05 -3.63
CA GLU A 117 -41.54 0.47 -4.49
C GLU A 117 -42.57 -0.66 -4.65
N THR A 118 -42.12 -1.90 -4.83
CA THR A 118 -42.98 -3.08 -4.93
C THR A 118 -43.76 -3.29 -3.63
N ALA A 119 -43.10 -3.17 -2.48
CA ALA A 119 -43.75 -3.27 -1.17
C ALA A 119 -44.81 -2.17 -0.97
N GLN A 120 -44.54 -0.92 -1.40
CA GLN A 120 -45.53 0.16 -1.35
C GLN A 120 -46.76 -0.12 -2.21
N ARG A 121 -46.57 -0.66 -3.43
CA ARG A 121 -47.70 -1.08 -4.28
C ARG A 121 -48.48 -2.23 -3.64
N GLY A 122 -47.78 -3.20 -3.04
CA GLY A 122 -48.39 -4.28 -2.27
C GLY A 122 -49.24 -3.76 -1.10
N GLY A 123 -48.74 -2.77 -0.37
CA GLY A 123 -49.47 -2.09 0.71
C GLY A 123 -50.81 -1.51 0.23
N LYS A 124 -50.81 -0.81 -0.91
CA LYS A 124 -52.06 -0.28 -1.51
C LYS A 124 -53.05 -1.38 -1.89
N VAL A 125 -52.56 -2.53 -2.36
CA VAL A 125 -53.42 -3.68 -2.68
C VAL A 125 -54.05 -4.25 -1.41
N VAL A 126 -53.27 -4.38 -0.33
CA VAL A 126 -53.79 -4.82 0.97
C VAL A 126 -54.84 -3.86 1.51
N ASP A 127 -54.62 -2.55 1.40
CA ASP A 127 -55.60 -1.53 1.81
C ASP A 127 -56.93 -1.69 1.05
N ASN A 128 -56.88 -1.95 -0.25
CA ASN A 128 -58.07 -2.22 -1.07
C ASN A 128 -58.80 -3.49 -0.59
N VAL A 129 -58.06 -4.56 -0.30
CA VAL A 129 -58.64 -5.82 0.21
C VAL A 129 -59.32 -5.60 1.56
N VAL A 130 -58.69 -4.86 2.47
CA VAL A 130 -59.28 -4.51 3.77
C VAL A 130 -60.57 -3.71 3.58
N GLN A 131 -60.60 -2.75 2.64
CA GLN A 131 -61.81 -2.01 2.33
C GLN A 131 -62.93 -2.91 1.80
N THR A 132 -62.62 -3.80 0.86
CA THR A 132 -63.59 -4.78 0.35
C THR A 132 -64.14 -5.68 1.45
N MET A 133 -63.30 -6.12 2.39
CA MET A 133 -63.75 -6.93 3.54
C MET A 133 -64.70 -6.15 4.46
N ARG A 134 -64.52 -4.84 4.64
CA ARG A 134 -65.47 -3.99 5.38
C ARG A 134 -66.81 -3.88 4.64
N ASP A 135 -66.78 -3.74 3.32
CA ASP A 135 -67.99 -3.65 2.50
C ASP A 135 -68.78 -4.97 2.52
N ILE A 136 -68.07 -6.11 2.48
CA ILE A 136 -68.64 -7.45 2.67
C ILE A 136 -69.30 -7.55 4.04
N SER A 137 -68.57 -7.20 5.12
CA SER A 137 -69.10 -7.24 6.49
C SER A 137 -70.36 -6.38 6.65
N THR A 138 -70.37 -5.18 6.06
CA THR A 138 -71.54 -4.28 6.09
C THR A 138 -72.72 -4.87 5.33
N SER A 139 -72.47 -5.52 4.19
CA SER A 139 -73.51 -6.18 3.40
C SER A 139 -74.08 -7.39 4.13
N SER A 140 -73.23 -8.21 4.76
CA SER A 140 -73.67 -9.33 5.60
C SER A 140 -74.55 -8.89 6.77
N GLN A 141 -74.23 -7.75 7.41
CA GLN A 141 -75.09 -7.19 8.45
C GLN A 141 -76.48 -6.82 7.93
N LYS A 142 -76.56 -6.14 6.78
CA LYS A 142 -77.85 -5.83 6.15
C LYS A 142 -78.65 -7.10 5.80
N ILE A 143 -77.98 -8.16 5.34
CA ILE A 143 -78.64 -9.45 5.10
C ILE A 143 -79.20 -10.01 6.41
N ALA A 144 -78.44 -9.97 7.50
CA ALA A 144 -78.92 -10.43 8.81
C ALA A 144 -80.16 -9.65 9.28
N ASP A 145 -80.17 -8.32 9.09
CA ASP A 145 -81.32 -7.48 9.41
C ASP A 145 -82.55 -7.86 8.58
N ILE A 146 -82.38 -8.17 7.29
CA ILE A 146 -83.46 -8.65 6.40
C ILE A 146 -83.98 -10.03 6.85
N ILE A 147 -83.08 -10.96 7.18
CA ILE A 147 -83.44 -12.30 7.68
C ILE A 147 -84.28 -12.18 8.96
N SER A 148 -83.92 -11.25 9.86
CA SER A 148 -84.70 -10.98 11.07
C SER A 148 -86.14 -10.53 10.77
N VAL A 149 -86.31 -9.66 9.76
CA VAL A 149 -87.65 -9.25 9.29
C VAL A 149 -88.41 -10.43 8.68
N ILE A 150 -87.74 -11.26 7.87
CA ILE A 150 -88.35 -12.46 7.26
C ILE A 150 -88.82 -13.44 8.33
N ASP A 151 -88.00 -13.67 9.37
CA ASP A 151 -88.36 -14.54 10.49
C ASP A 151 -89.60 -14.01 11.24
N GLY A 152 -89.69 -12.69 11.42
CA GLY A 152 -90.89 -12.02 11.93
C GLY A 152 -92.15 -12.25 11.07
N ILE A 153 -92.03 -12.15 9.74
CA ILE A 153 -93.13 -12.42 8.80
C ILE A 153 -93.53 -13.89 8.82
N ALA A 154 -92.57 -14.80 8.88
CA ALA A 154 -92.81 -16.24 8.96
C ALA A 154 -93.58 -16.60 10.24
N PHE A 155 -93.20 -16.01 11.39
CA PHE A 155 -93.93 -16.19 12.64
C PHE A 155 -95.37 -15.67 12.54
N GLN A 156 -95.58 -14.46 12.00
CA GLN A 156 -96.93 -13.92 11.78
C GLN A 156 -97.77 -14.82 10.86
N THR A 157 -97.16 -15.34 9.79
CA THR A 157 -97.82 -16.26 8.85
C THR A 157 -98.21 -17.58 9.53
N ASN A 158 -97.33 -18.11 10.38
CA ASN A 158 -97.60 -19.33 11.16
C ASN A 158 -98.78 -19.14 12.12
N ILE A 159 -98.85 -17.99 12.81
CA ILE A 159 -99.99 -17.64 13.67
C ILE A 159 -101.28 -17.49 12.85
N LEU A 160 -101.22 -16.84 11.69
CA LEU A 160 -102.38 -16.66 10.81
C LEU A 160 -102.92 -18.00 10.30
N ALA A 161 -102.03 -18.89 9.88
CA ALA A 161 -102.37 -20.24 9.42
C ALA A 161 -102.97 -21.09 10.56
N LEU A 162 -102.42 -20.99 11.77
CA LEU A 162 -102.96 -21.67 12.95
C LEU A 162 -104.38 -21.18 13.27
N ASN A 163 -104.62 -19.87 13.26
CA ASN A 163 -105.93 -19.29 13.49
C ASN A 163 -106.94 -19.73 12.42
N ALA A 164 -106.54 -19.75 11.14
CA ALA A 164 -107.40 -20.21 10.06
C ALA A 164 -107.74 -21.71 10.18
N ALA A 165 -106.79 -22.55 10.58
CA ALA A 165 -107.02 -23.97 10.83
C ALA A 165 -107.99 -24.20 12.00
N VAL A 166 -107.88 -23.41 13.06
CA VAL A 166 -108.83 -23.45 14.20
C VAL A 166 -110.23 -23.05 13.76
N GLU A 167 -110.37 -21.98 12.98
CA GLU A 167 -111.70 -21.54 12.51
C GLU A 167 -112.31 -22.51 11.50
N ALA A 168 -111.50 -23.16 10.65
CA ALA A 168 -111.98 -24.18 9.71
C ALA A 168 -112.39 -25.50 10.40
N ALA A 169 -111.87 -25.78 11.60
CA ALA A 169 -112.26 -26.94 12.41
C ALA A 169 -113.49 -26.67 13.30
N ARG A 170 -113.99 -25.43 13.29
CA ARG A 170 -115.15 -24.97 14.05
C ARG A 170 -116.43 -25.03 13.22
#